data_AF-A0A7T0G479-F1
#
_entry.id   AF-A0A7T0G479-F1
#
_cell.length_a   1.000
_cell.length_b   1.000
_cell.length_c   1.000
_cell.angle_alpha   90.00
_cell.angle_beta   90.00
_cell.angle_gamma   90.00
#
_symmetry.space_group_name_H-M   'P 1'
#
loop_
_entity.id
_entity.type
_entity.pdbx_description
1 polymer ?
#
loop_
_entity_poly.entity_id
_entity_poly.type
_entity_poly.pdbx_seq_one_letter_code
_entity_poly.pdbx_strand_id
1 'polypeptide(L)'
;MKLYGLHKWSLGAAMLLLLAGNAQAQSMGHASVALGHGEEGYLHLEEMVKHLEFGLKMDDANSDLKMHGSEALGHAREALTHYNEALKHASEALGRPMRNPMMGEGSGQEHAPQEEGSNHSHEGSGRH
;
A
#
# COMPACT_ATOMS: atom_id res chain seq x y z
N MET A 1 -5.32 55.24 -8.55
CA MET A 1 -5.99 53.98 -8.96
C MET A 1 -4.97 52.90 -9.35
N LYS A 2 -4.09 52.45 -8.44
CA LYS A 2 -3.07 51.40 -8.73
C LYS A 2 -3.11 50.17 -7.79
N LEU A 3 -3.86 50.24 -6.68
CA LEU A 3 -3.93 49.15 -5.69
C LEU A 3 -4.89 48.01 -6.11
N TYR A 4 -5.99 48.32 -6.80
CA TYR A 4 -6.99 47.31 -7.24
C TYR A 4 -6.46 46.26 -8.23
N GLY A 5 -5.36 46.54 -8.93
CA GLY A 5 -4.72 45.59 -9.83
C GLY A 5 -4.04 44.45 -9.04
N LEU A 6 -3.10 44.79 -8.17
CA LEU A 6 -2.29 43.81 -7.44
C LEU A 6 -3.13 42.85 -6.59
N HIS A 7 -4.21 43.31 -5.96
CA HIS A 7 -5.07 42.46 -5.14
C HIS A 7 -5.79 41.38 -5.96
N LYS A 8 -6.18 41.68 -7.22
CA LYS A 8 -6.84 40.72 -8.11
C LYS A 8 -5.86 39.63 -8.59
N TRP A 9 -4.62 40.00 -8.89
CA TRP A 9 -3.57 39.03 -9.22
C TRP A 9 -3.19 38.18 -8.00
N SER A 10 -3.17 38.76 -6.80
CA SER A 10 -2.89 38.05 -5.56
C SER A 10 -3.99 37.05 -5.19
N LEU A 11 -5.27 37.42 -5.30
CA LEU A 11 -6.40 36.49 -5.10
C LEU A 11 -6.43 35.40 -6.18
N GLY A 12 -6.16 35.75 -7.44
CA GLY A 12 -6.06 34.78 -8.53
C GLY A 12 -4.93 33.78 -8.33
N ALA A 13 -3.74 34.24 -7.90
CA ALA A 13 -2.61 33.38 -7.58
C ALA A 13 -2.88 32.51 -6.35
N ALA A 14 -3.51 33.05 -5.31
CA ALA A 14 -3.89 32.29 -4.11
C ALA A 14 -4.91 31.19 -4.45
N MET A 15 -5.91 31.48 -5.27
CA MET A 15 -6.88 30.50 -5.77
C MET A 15 -6.20 29.40 -6.59
N LEU A 16 -5.25 29.77 -7.45
CA LEU A 16 -4.48 28.82 -8.26
C LEU A 16 -3.63 27.88 -7.39
N LEU A 17 -2.96 28.42 -6.37
CA LEU A 17 -2.17 27.64 -5.41
C LEU A 17 -3.06 26.70 -4.59
N LEU A 18 -4.24 27.13 -4.17
CA LEU A 18 -5.21 26.29 -3.47
C LEU A 18 -5.72 25.13 -4.35
N LEU A 19 -6.04 25.39 -5.61
CA LEU A 19 -6.48 24.36 -6.55
C LEU A 19 -5.36 23.35 -6.84
N ALA A 20 -4.12 23.84 -7.07
CA ALA A 20 -2.96 22.98 -7.29
C ALA A 20 -2.63 22.14 -6.05
N GLY A 21 -2.72 22.71 -4.85
CA GLY A 21 -2.49 22.01 -3.59
C GLY A 21 -3.49 20.86 -3.36
N ASN A 22 -4.77 21.08 -3.64
CA ASN A 22 -5.79 20.03 -3.53
C ASN A 22 -5.56 18.88 -4.52
N ALA A 23 -5.24 19.19 -5.78
CA ALA A 23 -4.95 18.18 -6.80
C ALA A 23 -3.70 17.34 -6.42
N GLN A 24 -2.66 17.98 -5.88
CA GLN A 24 -1.46 17.29 -5.40
C GLN A 24 -1.74 16.41 -4.17
N ALA A 25 -2.56 16.88 -3.22
CA ALA A 25 -2.93 16.09 -2.04
C ALA A 25 -3.73 14.83 -2.43
N GLN A 26 -4.67 14.96 -3.37
CA GLN A 26 -5.46 13.82 -3.86
C GLN A 26 -4.59 12.79 -4.58
N SER A 27 -3.69 13.21 -5.49
CA SER A 27 -2.82 12.29 -6.20
C SER A 27 -1.82 11.59 -5.28
N MET A 28 -1.26 12.31 -4.30
CA MET A 28 -0.40 11.73 -3.26
C MET A 28 -1.14 10.71 -2.38
N GLY A 29 -2.43 10.95 -2.09
CA GLY A 29 -3.29 9.99 -1.39
C GLY A 29 -3.35 8.65 -2.12
N HIS A 30 -3.70 8.64 -3.40
CA HIS A 30 -3.73 7.41 -4.21
C HIS A 30 -2.36 6.76 -4.36
N ALA A 31 -1.31 7.55 -4.56
CA ALA A 31 0.06 7.03 -4.66
C ALA A 31 0.52 6.38 -3.33
N SER A 32 0.12 6.95 -2.18
CA SER A 32 0.45 6.39 -0.87
C SER A 32 -0.19 5.02 -0.61
N VAL A 33 -1.45 4.83 -1.02
CA VAL A 33 -2.17 3.55 -0.95
C VAL A 33 -1.57 2.55 -1.94
N ALA A 34 -1.28 2.98 -3.17
CA ALA A 34 -0.66 2.13 -4.18
C ALA A 34 0.72 1.62 -3.72
N LEU A 35 1.51 2.45 -3.04
CA LEU A 35 2.77 2.03 -2.43
C LEU A 35 2.55 1.01 -1.29
N GLY A 36 1.50 1.18 -0.47
CA GLY A 36 1.15 0.18 0.55
C GLY A 36 0.80 -1.20 -0.03
N HIS A 37 -0.03 -1.25 -1.07
CA HIS A 37 -0.29 -2.51 -1.79
C HIS A 37 0.96 -3.06 -2.48
N GLY A 38 1.88 -2.18 -2.89
CA GLY A 38 3.21 -2.59 -3.34
C GLY A 38 3.96 -3.34 -2.25
N GLU A 39 4.10 -2.76 -1.06
CA GLU A 39 4.78 -3.38 0.08
C GLU A 39 4.17 -4.75 0.44
N GLU A 40 2.84 -4.89 0.38
CA GLU A 40 2.15 -6.18 0.55
C GLU A 40 2.44 -7.17 -0.60
N GLY A 41 2.42 -6.70 -1.85
CA GLY A 41 2.75 -7.51 -3.02
C GLY A 41 4.18 -8.05 -3.00
N TYR A 42 5.13 -7.29 -2.44
CA TYR A 42 6.50 -7.74 -2.21
C TYR A 42 6.54 -8.94 -1.25
N LEU A 43 5.84 -8.84 -0.12
CA LEU A 43 5.76 -9.91 0.88
C LEU A 43 5.11 -11.18 0.31
N HIS A 44 4.05 -11.04 -0.50
CA HIS A 44 3.43 -12.16 -1.19
C HIS A 44 4.40 -12.86 -2.15
N LEU A 45 5.20 -12.10 -2.89
CA LEU A 45 6.19 -12.67 -3.80
C LEU A 45 7.33 -13.36 -3.02
N GLU A 46 7.79 -12.81 -1.90
CA GLU A 46 8.76 -13.48 -1.02
C GLU A 46 8.20 -14.82 -0.48
N GLU A 47 6.93 -14.87 -0.12
CA GLU A 47 6.31 -16.10 0.38
C GLU A 47 6.15 -17.14 -0.75
N MET A 48 5.79 -16.71 -1.96
CA MET A 48 5.75 -17.59 -3.14
C MET A 48 7.13 -18.20 -3.44
N VAL A 49 8.20 -17.40 -3.30
CA VAL A 49 9.59 -17.88 -3.44
C VAL A 49 9.89 -19.00 -2.44
N LYS A 50 9.52 -18.83 -1.17
CA LYS A 50 9.73 -19.87 -0.13
C LYS A 50 8.95 -21.15 -0.44
N HIS A 51 7.70 -21.04 -0.87
CA HIS A 51 6.90 -22.20 -1.25
C HIS A 51 7.50 -22.97 -2.43
N LEU A 52 7.99 -22.25 -3.44
CA LEU A 52 8.63 -22.85 -4.60
C LEU A 52 9.96 -23.53 -4.22
N GLU A 53 10.78 -22.87 -3.40
CA GLU A 53 12.02 -23.46 -2.87
C GLU A 53 11.76 -24.73 -2.06
N PHE A 54 10.71 -24.73 -1.24
CA PHE A 54 10.32 -25.90 -0.47
C PHE A 54 9.92 -27.06 -1.39
N GLY A 55 9.05 -26.80 -2.38
CA GLY A 55 8.63 -27.82 -3.34
C GLY A 55 9.79 -28.43 -4.14
N LEU A 56 10.80 -27.63 -4.49
CA LEU A 56 12.00 -28.09 -5.20
C LEU A 56 12.94 -28.96 -4.35
N LYS A 57 12.88 -28.85 -3.02
CA LYS A 57 13.70 -29.64 -2.08
C LYS A 57 13.10 -31.02 -1.78
N MET A 58 11.85 -31.28 -2.17
CA MET A 58 11.19 -32.56 -1.94
C MET A 58 11.85 -33.68 -2.75
N ASP A 59 12.04 -34.84 -2.13
CA ASP A 59 12.71 -36.00 -2.75
C ASP A 59 11.94 -36.56 -3.95
N ASP A 60 10.61 -36.40 -3.96
CA ASP A 60 9.71 -36.84 -5.02
C ASP A 60 9.45 -35.79 -6.11
N ALA A 61 10.12 -34.62 -6.04
CA ALA A 61 10.03 -33.61 -7.07
C ALA A 61 10.55 -34.15 -8.42
N ASN A 62 9.65 -34.21 -9.41
CA ASN A 62 9.95 -34.71 -10.74
C ASN A 62 10.90 -33.79 -11.52
N SER A 63 11.47 -34.30 -12.62
CA SER A 63 12.47 -33.58 -13.43
C SER A 63 11.95 -32.27 -14.00
N ASP A 64 10.68 -32.24 -14.41
CA ASP A 64 10.07 -31.08 -15.06
C ASP A 64 9.86 -29.96 -14.04
N LEU A 65 9.38 -30.30 -12.85
CA LEU A 65 9.28 -29.39 -11.72
C LEU A 65 10.65 -28.86 -11.31
N LYS A 66 11.68 -29.70 -11.27
CA LYS A 66 13.04 -29.26 -10.94
C LYS A 66 13.59 -28.27 -11.97
N MET A 67 13.40 -28.54 -13.25
CA MET A 67 13.87 -27.67 -14.33
C MET A 67 13.11 -26.34 -14.35
N HIS A 68 11.79 -26.38 -14.55
CA HIS A 68 10.97 -25.17 -14.67
C HIS A 68 10.82 -24.43 -13.35
N GLY A 69 10.76 -25.14 -12.23
CA GLY A 69 10.68 -24.51 -10.92
C GLY A 69 11.97 -23.78 -10.54
N SER A 70 13.15 -24.30 -10.91
CA SER A 70 14.42 -23.58 -10.68
C SER A 70 14.52 -22.31 -11.53
N GLU A 71 14.05 -22.34 -12.78
CA GLU A 71 13.95 -21.17 -13.65
C GLU A 71 12.95 -20.14 -13.10
N ALA A 72 11.75 -20.59 -12.72
CA ALA A 72 10.73 -19.75 -12.11
C ALA A 72 11.22 -19.11 -10.80
N LEU A 73 11.99 -19.85 -10.00
CA LEU A 73 12.63 -19.33 -8.79
C LEU A 73 13.65 -18.23 -9.10
N GLY A 74 14.43 -18.39 -10.17
CA GLY A 74 15.33 -17.35 -10.68
C GLY A 74 14.56 -16.07 -11.03
N HIS A 75 13.52 -16.19 -11.85
CA HIS A 75 12.68 -15.06 -12.23
C HIS A 75 11.97 -14.40 -11.05
N ALA A 76 11.50 -15.17 -10.08
CA ALA A 76 10.85 -14.61 -8.89
C ALA A 76 11.83 -13.77 -8.04
N ARG A 77 13.09 -14.18 -7.94
CA ARG A 77 14.15 -13.40 -7.24
C ARG A 77 14.56 -12.14 -8.01
N GLU A 78 14.63 -12.22 -9.34
CA GLU A 78 14.83 -11.03 -10.19
C GLU A 78 13.66 -10.05 -10.05
N ALA A 79 12.43 -10.57 -10.05
CA ALA A 79 11.22 -9.78 -9.82
C ALA A 79 11.26 -9.08 -8.45
N LEU A 80 11.66 -9.77 -7.38
CA LEU A 80 11.84 -9.14 -6.05
C LEU A 80 12.86 -7.99 -6.08
N THR A 81 13.93 -8.12 -6.86
CA THR A 81 14.93 -7.04 -7.01
C THR A 81 14.30 -5.80 -7.64
N HIS A 82 13.61 -5.97 -8.78
CA HIS A 82 12.92 -4.85 -9.44
C HIS A 82 11.77 -4.27 -8.62
N TYR A 83 11.07 -5.12 -7.88
CA TYR A 83 9.99 -4.70 -7.00
C TYR A 83 10.53 -3.80 -5.88
N ASN A 84 11.65 -4.18 -5.27
CA ASN A 84 12.33 -3.37 -4.27
C ASN A 84 12.79 -2.01 -4.82
N GLU A 85 13.34 -1.98 -6.04
CA GLU A 85 13.70 -0.73 -6.72
C GLU A 85 12.47 0.16 -6.96
N ALA A 86 11.35 -0.43 -7.39
CA ALA A 86 10.10 0.29 -7.59
C ALA A 86 9.54 0.88 -6.29
N LEU A 87 9.57 0.13 -5.19
CA LEU A 87 9.15 0.60 -3.87
C LEU A 87 10.02 1.76 -3.38
N LYS A 88 11.34 1.69 -3.59
CA LYS A 88 12.27 2.77 -3.27
C LYS A 88 11.90 4.04 -4.04
N HIS A 89 11.74 3.95 -5.35
CA HIS A 89 11.38 5.11 -6.18
C HIS A 89 10.02 5.70 -5.83
N ALA A 90 9.02 4.86 -5.57
CA ALA A 90 7.70 5.31 -5.12
C ALA A 90 7.77 6.02 -3.76
N SER A 91 8.60 5.52 -2.84
CA SER A 91 8.82 6.14 -1.52
C SER A 91 9.47 7.52 -1.66
N GLU A 92 10.53 7.62 -2.48
CA GLU A 92 11.20 8.88 -2.83
C GLU A 92 10.24 9.89 -3.46
N ALA A 93 9.39 9.45 -4.40
CA ALA A 93 8.38 10.30 -5.04
C ALA A 93 7.33 10.82 -4.05
N LEU A 94 7.05 10.07 -2.99
CA LEU A 94 6.14 10.45 -1.91
C LEU A 94 6.83 11.23 -0.78
N GLY A 95 8.13 11.51 -0.91
CA GLY A 95 8.91 12.23 0.10
C GLY A 95 9.01 11.49 1.43
N ARG A 96 8.85 10.16 1.43
CA ARG A 96 8.92 9.33 2.64
C ARG A 96 10.04 8.29 2.51
N PRO A 97 10.69 7.91 3.62
CA PRO A 97 11.60 6.77 3.60
C PRO A 97 10.82 5.49 3.32
N MET A 98 11.42 4.59 2.55
CA MET A 98 10.91 3.24 2.39
C MET A 98 10.82 2.58 3.77
N ARG A 99 9.65 2.05 4.14
CA ARG A 99 9.52 1.21 5.33
C ARG A 99 9.94 -0.21 4.97
N ASN A 100 10.75 -0.84 5.81
CA ASN A 100 10.98 -2.27 5.70
C ASN A 100 9.62 -2.98 5.88
N PRO A 101 9.12 -3.75 4.91
CA PRO A 101 7.81 -4.41 5.02
C PRO A 101 7.70 -5.34 6.24
N MET A 102 8.84 -5.85 6.73
CA MET A 102 8.95 -6.73 7.90
C MET A 102 8.90 -6.02 9.26
N MET A 103 8.96 -4.68 9.29
CA MET A 103 8.82 -3.86 10.50
C MET A 103 7.48 -3.12 10.45
N GLY A 104 6.40 -3.88 10.27
CA GLY A 104 5.06 -3.38 10.56
C GLY A 104 4.94 -3.11 12.06
N GLU A 105 5.21 -1.88 12.48
CA GLU A 105 4.55 -1.34 13.67
C GLU A 105 3.07 -1.58 13.47
N GLY A 106 2.51 -2.45 14.32
CA GLY A 106 1.09 -2.68 14.39
C GLY A 106 0.39 -1.32 14.39
N SER A 107 -0.46 -1.10 13.40
CA SER A 107 -1.43 -0.02 13.45
C SER A 107 -2.37 -0.35 14.61
N GLY A 108 -1.96 0.02 15.81
CA GLY A 108 -2.85 0.24 16.95
C GLY A 108 -3.80 1.35 16.53
N GLN A 109 -4.87 0.95 15.88
CA GLN A 109 -6.05 1.78 15.74
C GLN A 109 -6.65 1.85 17.15
N GLU A 110 -6.22 2.86 17.91
CA GLU A 110 -6.83 3.25 19.17
C GLU A 110 -8.27 3.65 18.88
N HIS A 111 -9.18 2.67 18.96
CA HIS A 111 -10.60 2.92 19.10
C HIS A 111 -10.80 3.59 20.47
N ALA A 112 -10.89 4.91 20.47
CA ALA A 112 -11.49 5.64 21.59
C ALA A 112 -12.93 5.14 21.79
N PRO A 113 -13.40 4.96 23.05
CA PRO A 113 -14.74 4.46 23.31
C PRO A 113 -15.73 5.60 23.05
N GLN A 114 -16.51 5.48 21.98
CA GLN A 114 -17.70 6.30 21.82
C GLN A 114 -18.84 5.61 22.57
N GLU A 115 -19.05 6.04 23.81
CA GLU A 115 -20.35 5.87 24.46
C GLU A 115 -21.39 6.64 23.65
N GLU A 116 -22.28 5.94 22.94
CA GLU A 116 -23.67 6.35 22.83
C GLU A 116 -24.54 5.09 22.81
N GLY A 117 -25.31 4.93 23.89
CA GLY A 117 -26.31 3.89 24.01
C GLY A 117 -27.45 4.10 23.03
N SER A 118 -27.98 3.01 22.50
CA SER A 118 -29.35 2.94 22.03
C SER A 118 -29.82 1.50 22.11
N ASN A 119 -30.61 1.25 23.14
CA ASN A 119 -31.41 0.06 23.33
C ASN A 119 -32.29 -0.17 22.10
N HIS A 120 -32.17 -1.34 21.47
CA HIS A 120 -33.30 -1.93 20.77
C HIS A 120 -33.35 -3.42 21.10
N SER A 121 -34.24 -3.76 22.03
CA SER A 121 -34.66 -5.13 22.26
C SER A 121 -35.65 -5.50 21.17
N HIS A 122 -35.38 -6.58 20.43
CA HIS A 122 -36.43 -7.32 19.75
C HIS A 122 -36.38 -8.78 20.19
N GLU A 123 -37.34 -9.14 21.04
CA GLU A 123 -37.65 -10.51 21.41
C GLU A 123 -38.04 -11.31 20.16
N GLY A 124 -37.32 -12.40 19.91
CA GLY A 124 -37.80 -13.52 19.10
C GLY A 124 -37.95 -14.74 19.99
N SER A 125 -39.03 -14.77 20.76
CA SER A 125 -39.46 -15.93 21.56
C SER A 125 -40.14 -16.97 20.66
N GLY A 126 -39.77 -18.25 20.83
CA GLY A 126 -40.76 -19.32 20.87
C GLY A 126 -40.87 -20.30 19.69
N ARG A 127 -40.30 -21.50 19.91
CA ARG A 127 -40.87 -22.86 19.67
C ARG A 127 -41.62 -23.16 18.36
N HIS A 128 -41.11 -24.12 17.59
CA HIS A 128 -41.62 -25.49 17.53
C HIS A 128 -40.59 -26.41 16.86
#